data_AF-A0A3C0CXI1-F1
#
_entry.id   AF-A0A3C0CXI1-F1
#
_cell.length_a   1.000
_cell.length_b   1.000
_cell.length_c   1.000
_cell.angle_alpha   90.00
_cell.angle_beta   90.00
_cell.angle_gamma   90.00
#
_symmetry.space_group_name_H-M   'P 1'
#
loop_
_entity.id
_entity.type
_entity.pdbx_description
1 polymer ?
#
loop_
_entity_poly.entity_id
_entity_poly.type
_entity_poly.pdbx_seq_one_letter_code
_entity_poly.pdbx_strand_id
1 'polypeptide(L)'
;MKSSLPAEPGKIFDIHVHLLAQPEADAEFLQFAHEWRMPFAISCLGPDGSMIPNPTVDEVRRANDKVLGLMEQEPGMAYGFCYANPLHGQQALDEIRRCISGGMVGIKLWIACPCSREEAFSIFEESIA
;
A
#
# COMPACT_ATOMS: atom_id res chain seq x y z
N MET A 1 28.41 -11.23 -20.01
CA MET A 1 27.26 -11.08 -19.09
C MET A 1 26.06 -10.80 -19.97
N LYS A 2 25.10 -11.72 -20.10
CA LYS A 2 23.96 -11.53 -21.03
C LYS A 2 23.19 -10.31 -20.55
N SER A 3 23.14 -9.26 -21.37
CA SER A 3 22.22 -8.14 -21.19
C SER A 3 20.81 -8.70 -21.40
N SER A 4 20.18 -9.20 -20.35
CA SER A 4 18.75 -9.44 -20.38
C SER A 4 18.09 -8.08 -20.50
N LEU A 5 17.62 -7.75 -21.71
CA LEU A 5 16.62 -6.71 -21.91
C LEU A 5 15.52 -6.90 -20.84
N PRO A 6 14.91 -5.81 -20.33
CA PRO A 6 13.87 -5.92 -19.32
C PRO A 6 12.76 -6.83 -19.83
N ALA A 7 12.13 -7.58 -18.92
CA ALA A 7 11.03 -8.46 -19.25
C ALA A 7 9.98 -7.72 -20.11
N GLU A 8 9.26 -8.45 -20.97
CA GLU A 8 8.12 -7.86 -21.69
C GLU A 8 7.23 -7.10 -20.70
N PRO A 9 6.76 -5.87 -21.04
CA PRO A 9 5.96 -5.06 -20.13
C PRO A 9 4.85 -5.88 -19.47
N GLY A 10 4.74 -5.82 -18.15
CA GLY A 10 3.69 -6.53 -17.40
C GLY A 10 3.91 -8.03 -17.16
N LYS A 11 5.09 -8.61 -17.49
CA LYS A 11 5.42 -10.00 -17.10
C LYS A 11 5.69 -10.18 -15.61
N ILE A 12 6.04 -9.10 -14.90
CA ILE A 12 6.32 -9.10 -13.47
C ILE A 12 5.42 -8.03 -12.85
N PHE A 13 4.73 -8.40 -11.79
CA PHE A 13 3.95 -7.50 -10.95
C PHE A 13 4.37 -7.77 -9.51
N ASP A 14 4.89 -6.74 -8.82
CA ASP A 14 5.22 -6.85 -7.40
C ASP A 14 4.05 -6.41 -6.53
N ILE A 15 3.61 -7.22 -5.57
CA ILE A 15 2.47 -6.89 -4.68
C ILE A 15 2.90 -6.69 -3.22
N HIS A 16 4.21 -6.65 -2.96
CA HIS A 16 4.78 -6.49 -1.63
C HIS A 16 5.76 -5.32 -1.59
N VAL A 17 5.29 -4.16 -2.03
CA VAL A 17 6.06 -2.92 -1.96
C VAL A 17 5.57 -2.07 -0.79
N HIS A 18 6.51 -1.41 -0.12
CA HIS A 18 6.19 -0.41 0.91
C HIS A 18 6.83 0.92 0.55
N LEU A 19 6.06 2.00 0.66
CA LEU A 19 6.61 3.35 0.59
C LEU A 19 7.32 3.66 1.91
N LEU A 20 8.64 3.87 1.83
CA LEU A 20 9.50 3.99 3.00
C LEU A 20 9.56 5.42 3.55
N ALA A 21 9.01 6.40 2.83
CA ALA A 21 9.18 7.82 3.13
C ALA A 21 10.68 8.21 3.23
N GLN A 22 11.51 7.54 2.43
CA GLN A 22 12.94 7.75 2.31
C GLN A 22 13.21 8.12 0.84
N PRO A 23 13.33 9.43 0.52
CA PRO A 23 13.29 9.90 -0.86
C PRO A 23 14.27 9.20 -1.80
N GLU A 24 15.48 8.90 -1.34
CA GLU A 24 16.50 8.23 -2.14
C GLU A 24 16.13 6.77 -2.45
N ALA A 25 15.68 6.02 -1.43
CA ALA A 25 15.30 4.62 -1.59
C ALA A 25 14.01 4.47 -2.40
N ASP A 26 13.02 5.35 -2.16
CA ASP A 26 11.77 5.38 -2.91
C ASP A 26 12.03 5.72 -4.39
N ALA A 27 12.94 6.66 -4.68
CA ALA A 27 13.33 7.01 -6.05
C ALA A 27 14.11 5.88 -6.75
N GLU A 28 15.03 5.21 -6.04
CA GLU A 28 15.77 4.05 -6.57
C GLU A 28 14.81 2.91 -6.95
N PHE A 29 13.81 2.62 -6.11
CA PHE A 29 12.78 1.64 -6.43
C PHE A 29 11.96 2.04 -7.67
N LEU A 30 11.54 3.30 -7.78
CA LEU A 30 10.77 3.76 -8.94
C LEU A 30 11.58 3.66 -10.23
N GLN A 31 12.86 4.05 -10.20
CA GLN A 31 13.75 3.89 -11.34
C GLN A 31 13.83 2.42 -11.76
N PHE A 32 14.02 1.50 -10.80
CA PHE A 32 14.03 0.06 -11.07
C PHE A 32 12.69 -0.39 -11.68
N ALA A 33 11.55 -0.02 -11.10
CA ALA A 33 10.23 -0.39 -11.62
C ALA A 33 10.00 0.10 -13.05
N HIS A 34 10.47 1.31 -13.39
CA HIS A 34 10.41 1.87 -14.74
C HIS A 34 11.31 1.12 -15.72
N GLU A 35 12.57 0.86 -15.35
CA GLU A 35 13.52 0.10 -16.18
C GLU A 35 12.99 -1.28 -16.53
N TRP A 36 12.33 -1.94 -15.58
CA TRP A 36 11.76 -3.28 -15.74
C TRP A 36 10.32 -3.29 -16.25
N ARG A 37 9.68 -2.11 -16.40
CA ARG A 37 8.27 -1.97 -16.74
C ARG A 37 7.39 -2.88 -15.89
N MET A 38 7.65 -2.84 -14.58
CA MET A 38 7.05 -3.67 -13.56
C MET A 38 6.01 -2.86 -12.78
N PRO A 39 4.71 -3.02 -13.06
CA PRO A 39 3.67 -2.47 -12.21
C PRO A 39 3.76 -3.07 -10.80
N PHE A 40 3.32 -2.31 -9.81
CA PHE A 40 3.42 -2.74 -8.42
C PHE A 40 2.23 -2.29 -7.58
N ALA A 41 1.91 -3.08 -6.56
CA ALA A 41 0.98 -2.74 -5.51
C ALA A 41 1.73 -2.35 -4.24
N ILE A 42 1.38 -1.19 -3.69
CA ILE A 42 2.12 -0.52 -2.63
C ILE A 42 1.23 -0.13 -1.46
N SER A 43 1.77 -0.25 -0.24
CA SER A 43 1.19 0.30 0.99
C SER A 43 2.22 1.18 1.71
N CYS A 44 1.79 2.00 2.67
CA CYS A 44 2.69 2.75 3.55
C CYS A 44 2.37 2.37 5.00
N LEU A 45 3.36 1.84 5.72
CA LEU A 45 3.17 1.26 7.06
C LEU A 45 3.51 2.26 8.19
N GLY A 46 3.32 3.54 7.92
CA GLY A 46 3.69 4.63 8.81
C GLY A 46 4.10 5.84 7.98
N PRO A 47 3.60 7.05 8.31
CA PRO A 47 3.75 8.21 7.44
C PRO A 47 5.19 8.73 7.34
N ASP A 48 6.14 8.17 8.06
CA ASP A 48 7.55 8.55 8.11
C ASP A 48 8.50 7.34 7.96
N GLY A 49 7.98 6.18 7.54
CA GLY A 49 8.78 4.97 7.38
C GLY A 49 9.08 4.22 8.68
N SER A 50 8.52 4.67 9.81
CA SER A 50 8.81 4.10 11.14
C SER A 50 8.20 2.72 11.40
N MET A 51 7.34 2.20 10.50
CA MET A 51 6.71 0.86 10.63
C MET A 51 6.05 0.67 12.00
N ILE A 52 5.19 1.60 12.40
CA ILE A 52 4.62 1.69 13.75
C ILE A 52 3.72 0.48 14.03
N PRO A 53 3.96 -0.34 15.07
CA PRO A 53 3.16 -1.53 15.34
C PRO A 53 1.69 -1.24 15.70
N ASN A 54 1.41 -0.09 16.31
CA ASN A 54 0.06 0.36 16.65
C ASN A 54 -0.11 1.83 16.26
N PRO A 55 -0.25 2.14 14.94
CA PRO A 55 -0.42 3.51 14.49
C PRO A 55 -1.80 4.01 14.94
N THR A 56 -1.88 5.30 15.25
CA THR A 56 -3.13 6.03 15.44
C THR A 56 -3.91 6.13 14.13
N VAL A 57 -5.20 6.47 14.22
CA VAL A 57 -6.06 6.68 13.04
C VAL A 57 -5.47 7.74 12.09
N ASP A 58 -4.92 8.83 12.64
CA ASP A 58 -4.34 9.90 11.85
C ASP A 58 -3.03 9.48 11.16
N GLU A 59 -2.22 8.65 11.80
CA GLU A 59 -1.01 8.09 11.19
C GLU A 59 -1.34 7.14 10.04
N VAL A 60 -2.36 6.28 10.21
CA VAL A 60 -2.87 5.42 9.12
C VAL A 60 -3.34 6.28 7.95
N ARG A 61 -4.16 7.30 8.21
CA ARG A 61 -4.68 8.20 7.17
C ARG A 61 -3.55 8.90 6.42
N ARG A 62 -2.57 9.46 7.14
CA ARG A 62 -1.41 10.13 6.52
C ARG A 62 -0.57 9.17 5.70
N ALA A 63 -0.42 7.92 6.13
CA ALA A 63 0.30 6.91 5.36
C ALA A 63 -0.45 6.56 4.06
N ASN A 64 -1.77 6.40 4.12
CA ASN A 64 -2.61 6.19 2.93
C ASN A 64 -2.59 7.38 1.97
N ASP A 65 -2.60 8.61 2.48
CA ASP A 65 -2.53 9.82 1.65
C ASP A 65 -1.24 9.89 0.83
N LYS A 66 -0.12 9.39 1.37
CA LYS A 66 1.14 9.28 0.61
C LYS A 66 1.03 8.28 -0.54
N VAL A 67 0.35 7.15 -0.32
CA VAL A 67 0.13 6.16 -1.38
C VAL A 67 -0.76 6.72 -2.47
N LEU A 68 -1.84 7.43 -2.11
CA LEU A 68 -2.70 8.13 -3.09
C LEU A 68 -1.89 9.13 -3.92
N GLY A 69 -1.05 9.95 -3.27
CA GLY A 69 -0.18 10.89 -3.97
C GLY A 69 0.80 10.22 -4.94
N LEU A 70 1.36 9.06 -4.58
CA LEU A 70 2.22 8.29 -5.49
C LEU A 70 1.43 7.71 -6.67
N MET A 71 0.21 7.20 -6.43
CA MET A 71 -0.65 6.68 -7.50
C MET A 71 -1.01 7.75 -8.53
N GLU A 72 -1.22 8.99 -8.08
CA GLU A 72 -1.43 10.13 -8.98
C GLU A 72 -0.18 10.45 -9.82
N GLN A 73 1.01 10.26 -9.27
CA GLN A 73 2.29 10.50 -9.95
C GLN A 73 2.66 9.38 -10.94
N GLU A 74 2.25 8.14 -10.66
CA GLU A 74 2.66 6.93 -11.40
C GLU A 74 1.45 6.17 -11.99
N PRO A 75 0.62 6.80 -12.85
CA PRO A 75 -0.61 6.20 -13.36
C PRO A 75 -0.31 4.96 -14.22
N GLY A 76 -1.01 3.86 -13.91
CA GLY A 76 -0.86 2.58 -14.61
C GLY A 76 0.33 1.72 -14.16
N MET A 77 1.20 2.28 -13.30
CA MET A 77 2.32 1.57 -12.69
C MET A 77 2.10 1.31 -11.20
N ALA A 78 1.67 2.32 -10.44
CA ALA A 78 1.44 2.20 -9.01
C ALA A 78 -0.03 1.91 -8.69
N TYR A 79 -0.27 0.86 -7.91
CA TYR A 79 -1.57 0.45 -7.41
C TYR A 79 -1.58 0.49 -5.88
N GLY A 80 -2.47 1.27 -5.26
CA GLY A 80 -2.48 1.38 -3.80
C GLY A 80 -3.22 0.25 -3.11
N PHE A 81 -2.68 -0.20 -1.96
CA PHE A 81 -3.42 -0.93 -0.96
C PHE A 81 -3.67 -0.03 0.26
N CYS A 82 -4.93 0.05 0.67
CA CYS A 82 -5.32 0.75 1.88
C CYS A 82 -4.68 0.05 3.08
N TYR A 83 -3.81 0.76 3.78
CA TYR A 83 -3.30 0.32 5.07
C TYR A 83 -4.43 0.42 6.10
N ALA A 84 -4.72 -0.67 6.80
CA ALA A 84 -5.81 -0.73 7.77
C ALA A 84 -5.37 -1.37 9.10
N ASN A 85 -5.65 -0.68 10.20
CA ASN A 85 -5.47 -1.19 11.55
C ASN A 85 -6.83 -1.73 12.07
N PRO A 86 -6.98 -3.05 12.31
CA PRO A 86 -8.23 -3.64 12.77
C PRO A 86 -8.71 -3.12 14.12
N LEU A 87 -7.80 -2.59 14.96
CA LEU A 87 -8.17 -2.07 16.28
C LEU A 87 -8.93 -0.72 16.23
N HIS A 88 -9.07 -0.09 15.05
CA HIS A 88 -9.76 1.19 14.91
C HIS A 88 -11.27 1.07 14.58
N GLY A 89 -11.81 -0.14 14.47
CA GLY A 89 -13.24 -0.37 14.26
C GLY A 89 -13.81 0.43 13.08
N GLN A 90 -14.88 1.20 13.31
CA GLN A 90 -15.55 1.98 12.26
C GLN A 90 -14.62 2.94 11.51
N GLN A 91 -13.63 3.53 12.21
CA GLN A 91 -12.70 4.47 11.58
C GLN A 91 -11.78 3.78 10.56
N ALA A 92 -11.48 2.48 10.74
CA ALA A 92 -10.77 1.70 9.73
C ALA A 92 -11.64 1.47 8.47
N LEU A 93 -12.93 1.16 8.66
CA LEU A 93 -13.86 0.92 7.55
C LEU A 93 -14.10 2.19 6.73
N ASP A 94 -14.28 3.32 7.41
CA ASP A 94 -14.45 4.61 6.73
C ASP A 94 -13.21 4.99 5.92
N GLU A 95 -12.03 4.68 6.45
CA GLU A 95 -10.77 4.90 5.74
C GLU A 95 -10.60 3.96 4.54
N ILE A 96 -10.94 2.68 4.67
CA ILE A 96 -10.96 1.73 3.55
C ILE A 96 -11.85 2.28 2.42
N ARG A 97 -13.09 2.67 2.74
CA ARG A 97 -14.03 3.23 1.75
C ARG A 97 -13.48 4.48 1.07
N ARG A 98 -12.84 5.37 1.84
CA ARG A 98 -12.19 6.58 1.30
C ARG A 98 -11.07 6.22 0.34
N CYS A 99 -10.19 5.31 0.72
CA CYS A 99 -9.05 4.88 -0.09
C CYS A 99 -9.49 4.16 -1.37
N ILE A 100 -10.47 3.25 -1.29
CA ILE A 100 -11.04 2.58 -2.46
C ILE A 100 -11.71 3.60 -3.40
N SER A 101 -12.45 4.58 -2.86
CA SER A 101 -13.01 5.68 -3.65
C SER A 101 -11.94 6.55 -4.32
N GLY A 102 -10.75 6.62 -3.72
CA GLY A 102 -9.56 7.26 -4.28
C GLY A 102 -8.78 6.41 -5.29
N GLY A 103 -9.26 5.21 -5.61
CA GLY A 103 -8.68 4.32 -6.63
C GLY A 103 -7.72 3.27 -6.09
N MET A 104 -7.57 3.13 -4.75
CA MET A 104 -6.85 1.98 -4.20
C MET A 104 -7.59 0.68 -4.56
N VAL A 105 -6.84 -0.40 -4.76
CA VAL A 105 -7.36 -1.65 -5.34
C VAL A 105 -7.34 -2.83 -4.37
N GLY A 106 -7.04 -2.58 -3.09
CA GLY A 106 -7.00 -3.62 -2.08
C GLY A 106 -6.67 -3.09 -0.70
N ILE A 107 -6.49 -4.02 0.25
CA ILE A 107 -6.25 -3.72 1.66
C ILE A 107 -4.97 -4.42 2.11
N LYS A 108 -4.10 -3.69 2.82
CA LYS A 108 -2.99 -4.24 3.59
C LYS A 108 -3.38 -4.24 5.06
N LEU A 109 -3.71 -5.41 5.59
CA LEU A 109 -4.03 -5.59 7.00
C LEU A 109 -2.76 -5.46 7.86
N TRP A 110 -2.83 -4.66 8.92
CA TRP A 110 -1.69 -4.46 9.82
C TRP A 110 -1.55 -5.52 10.92
N ILE A 111 -0.34 -5.62 11.45
CA ILE A 111 0.06 -6.55 12.53
C ILE A 111 -0.33 -6.07 13.94
N ALA A 112 -1.12 -5.01 14.07
CA ALA A 112 -1.60 -4.50 15.36
C ALA A 112 -2.28 -5.59 16.21
N CYS A 113 -2.90 -6.58 15.57
CA CYS A 113 -3.38 -7.78 16.21
C CYS A 113 -3.35 -9.01 15.28
N PRO A 114 -3.42 -10.24 15.81
CA PRO A 114 -3.59 -11.44 14.98
C PRO A 114 -4.86 -11.34 14.13
N CYS A 115 -4.79 -11.79 12.87
CA CYS A 115 -5.93 -11.77 11.94
C CYS A 115 -7.09 -12.69 12.35
N SER A 116 -6.85 -13.62 13.29
CA SER A 116 -7.87 -14.50 13.85
C SER A 116 -8.71 -13.84 14.96
N ARG A 117 -8.40 -12.59 15.32
CA ARG A 117 -9.19 -11.85 16.30
C ARG A 117 -10.43 -11.23 15.66
N GLU A 118 -11.50 -11.15 16.45
CA GLU A 118 -12.80 -10.63 16.01
C GLU A 118 -12.73 -9.18 15.50
N GLU A 119 -11.81 -8.36 16.02
CA GLU A 119 -11.61 -6.98 15.56
C GLU A 119 -11.26 -6.88 14.07
N ALA A 120 -10.69 -7.93 13.46
CA ALA A 120 -10.35 -7.95 12.04
C ALA A 120 -11.54 -8.37 11.14
N PHE A 121 -12.61 -8.94 11.69
CA PHE A 121 -13.64 -9.58 10.88
C PHE A 121 -14.44 -8.58 10.05
N SER A 122 -14.72 -7.40 10.60
CA SER A 122 -15.40 -6.33 9.87
C SER A 122 -14.62 -5.85 8.65
N ILE A 123 -13.28 -5.86 8.70
CA ILE A 123 -12.42 -5.56 7.54
C ILE A 123 -12.52 -6.66 6.49
N PHE A 124 -12.61 -7.93 6.90
CA PHE A 124 -12.79 -9.04 5.96
C PHE A 124 -14.13 -8.96 5.24
N GLU A 125 -15.20 -8.66 5.98
CA GLU A 125 -16.54 -8.46 5.41
C GLU A 125 -16.55 -7.28 4.42
N GLU A 126 -15.94 -6.15 4.77
CA GLU A 126 -15.80 -5.00 3.86
C GLU A 126 -14.99 -5.34 2.60
N SER A 127 -14.03 -6.27 2.69
CA SER A 127 -13.16 -6.64 1.56
C SER A 127 -13.81 -7.52 0.48
N ILE A 128 -15.01 -8.05 0.75
CA ILE A 128 -15.74 -8.95 -0.16
C ILE A 128 -17.11 -8.40 -0.57
N ALA A 129 -17.46 -7.19 -0.13
CA ALA A 129 -18.72 -6.51 -0.45
C ALA A 129 -18.63 -5.77 -1.79
#